data_AF-A0A6L3X960-F1
#
_entry.id   AF-A0A6L3X960-F1
#
_cell.length_a   1.000
_cell.length_b   1.000
_cell.length_c   1.000
_cell.angle_alpha   90.00
_cell.angle_beta   90.00
_cell.angle_gamma   90.00
#
_symmetry.space_group_name_H-M   'P 1'
#
loop_
_entity.id
_entity.type
_entity.pdbx_description
1 polymer ?
#
loop_
_entity_poly.entity_id
_entity_poly.type
_entity_poly.pdbx_seq_one_letter_code
_entity_poly.pdbx_strand_id
1 'polypeptide(L)'
;PMGYIGNLGRELSPAAASLSLADKLDLMEQYVGKKIIDGVVVGPKVDVSGIGDRVVVQEPLEASDIKYRHDRHLLREALEKAIQALG
;
A
#
# COMPACT_ATOMS: atom_id res chain seq x y z
N PRO A 1 -0.33 1.02 -15.42
CA PRO A 1 0.41 1.13 -14.13
C PRO A 1 -0.05 0.05 -13.16
N MET A 2 0.85 -0.45 -12.31
CA MET A 2 0.52 -1.43 -11.26
C MET A 2 0.56 -0.77 -9.88
N GLY A 3 -0.51 -0.96 -9.11
CA GLY A 3 -0.65 -0.41 -7.76
C GLY A 3 -0.58 -1.49 -6.68
N TYR A 4 0.03 -1.17 -5.54
CA TYR A 4 -0.02 -1.95 -4.31
C TYR A 4 -0.99 -1.32 -3.31
N ILE A 5 -1.85 -2.13 -2.70
CA ILE A 5 -2.75 -1.70 -1.62
C ILE A 5 -2.26 -2.32 -0.31
N GLY A 6 -1.91 -1.48 0.65
CA GLY A 6 -1.45 -1.90 1.96
C GLY A 6 -2.54 -2.51 2.83
N ASN A 7 -2.10 -3.43 3.68
CA ASN A 7 -2.93 -4.00 4.75
C ASN A 7 -3.25 -2.91 5.79
N LEU A 8 -4.49 -2.91 6.30
CA LEU A 8 -4.93 -2.00 7.37
C LEU A 8 -4.42 -2.42 8.75
N GLY A 9 -4.40 -3.73 8.98
CA GLY A 9 -4.00 -4.33 10.23
C GLY A 9 -2.53 -4.74 10.24
N ARG A 10 -2.06 -5.10 11.44
CA ARG A 10 -0.76 -5.77 11.58
C ARG A 10 -0.82 -7.13 10.90
N GLU A 11 0.25 -7.44 10.20
CA GLU A 11 0.48 -8.77 9.64
C GLU A 11 0.54 -9.80 10.79
N LEU A 12 -0.18 -10.91 10.65
CA LEU A 12 -0.21 -11.96 11.67
C LEU A 12 0.97 -12.93 11.54
N SER A 13 1.53 -13.04 10.33
CA SER A 13 2.76 -13.81 10.09
C SER A 13 3.95 -13.08 10.72
N PRO A 14 4.69 -13.71 11.67
CA PRO A 14 5.84 -13.08 12.30
C PRO A 14 6.90 -12.63 11.29
N ALA A 15 7.15 -13.43 10.25
CA ALA A 15 8.13 -13.13 9.22
C ALA A 15 7.75 -11.92 8.36
N ALA A 16 6.45 -11.72 8.10
CA ALA A 16 5.99 -10.60 7.30
C ALA A 16 5.66 -9.36 8.16
N ALA A 17 5.50 -9.53 9.48
CA ALA A 17 5.34 -8.44 10.44
C ALA A 17 6.64 -7.68 10.71
N SER A 18 7.81 -8.31 10.50
CA SER A 18 9.12 -7.67 10.63
C SER A 18 9.59 -6.91 9.39
N LEU A 19 8.91 -7.09 8.25
CA LEU A 19 9.28 -6.42 6.99
C LEU A 19 8.72 -5.00 6.95
N SER A 20 9.57 -4.05 6.55
CA SER A 20 9.13 -2.71 6.18
C SER A 20 8.24 -2.75 4.94
N LEU A 21 7.55 -1.65 4.63
CA LEU A 21 6.82 -1.55 3.37
C LEU A 21 7.76 -1.75 2.17
N ALA A 22 8.93 -1.11 2.18
CA ALA A 22 9.94 -1.25 1.13
C ALA A 22 10.36 -2.72 0.92
N ASP A 23 10.67 -3.43 2.00
CA ASP A 23 11.04 -4.85 1.93
C ASP A 23 9.94 -5.72 1.33
N LYS A 24 8.66 -5.42 1.67
CA LYS A 24 7.51 -6.16 1.11
C LYS A 24 7.39 -5.95 -0.39
N LEU A 25 7.51 -4.70 -0.86
CA LEU A 25 7.45 -4.38 -2.29
C LEU A 25 8.60 -5.06 -3.03
N ASP A 26 9.82 -4.98 -2.47
CA ASP A 26 11.00 -5.60 -3.06
C ASP A 26 10.88 -7.12 -3.16
N LEU A 27 10.36 -7.77 -2.11
CA LEU A 27 10.10 -9.20 -2.12
C LEU A 27 9.08 -9.59 -3.21
N MET A 28 7.97 -8.86 -3.32
CA MET A 28 6.96 -9.11 -4.36
C MET A 28 7.56 -8.97 -5.76
N GLU A 29 8.31 -7.89 -6.01
CA GLU A 29 8.94 -7.62 -7.30
C GLU A 29 10.07 -8.60 -7.63
N GLN A 30 10.78 -9.12 -6.62
CA GLN A 30 11.75 -10.21 -6.79
C GLN A 30 11.06 -11.48 -7.28
N TYR A 31 9.91 -11.85 -6.71
CA TYR A 31 9.15 -13.02 -7.17
C TYR A 31 8.57 -12.82 -8.58
N VAL A 32 8.18 -11.60 -8.94
CA VAL A 32 7.74 -11.29 -10.32
C VAL A 32 8.93 -11.20 -11.29
N GLY A 33 10.14 -10.96 -10.79
CA GLY A 33 11.37 -10.88 -11.59
C GLY A 33 11.64 -9.51 -12.21
N LYS A 34 10.91 -8.46 -11.80
CA LYS A 34 11.12 -7.07 -12.26
C LYS A 34 10.44 -6.05 -11.34
N LYS A 35 10.94 -4.82 -11.37
CA LYS A 35 10.30 -3.64 -10.76
C LYS A 35 9.06 -3.27 -11.58
N ILE A 36 7.88 -3.31 -10.96
CA ILE A 36 6.60 -3.12 -11.63
C ILE A 36 5.62 -2.25 -10.85
N ILE A 37 5.82 -2.09 -9.54
CA ILE A 37 4.86 -1.38 -8.69
C ILE A 37 5.13 0.11 -8.83
N ASP A 38 4.23 0.80 -9.53
CA ASP A 38 4.33 2.22 -9.84
C ASP A 38 3.72 3.10 -8.74
N GLY A 39 2.69 2.58 -8.05
CA GLY A 39 1.95 3.31 -7.03
C GLY A 39 1.63 2.48 -5.78
N VAL A 40 1.51 3.16 -4.64
CA VAL A 40 1.30 2.55 -3.32
C VAL A 40 0.19 3.31 -2.59
N VAL A 41 -0.86 2.60 -2.19
CA VAL A 41 -1.98 3.12 -1.40
C VAL A 41 -1.97 2.48 -0.01
N VAL A 42 -1.76 3.28 1.04
CA VAL A 42 -1.59 2.79 2.41
C VAL A 42 -2.29 3.69 3.43
N GLY A 43 -2.41 3.22 4.67
CA GLY A 43 -2.96 4.01 5.77
C GLY A 43 -2.07 5.21 6.15
N PRO A 44 -2.61 6.19 6.88
CA PRO A 44 -1.94 7.47 7.14
C PRO A 44 -0.73 7.36 8.08
N LYS A 45 -0.57 6.22 8.77
CA LYS A 45 0.50 5.97 9.74
C LYS A 45 1.52 4.94 9.26
N VAL A 46 1.37 4.44 8.03
CA VAL A 46 2.33 3.49 7.46
C VAL A 46 3.61 4.23 7.13
N ASP A 47 4.75 3.67 7.54
CA ASP A 47 6.06 4.19 7.16
C ASP A 47 6.31 3.90 5.67
N VAL A 48 6.53 4.98 4.93
CA VAL A 48 6.76 4.99 3.49
C VAL A 48 8.22 5.34 3.15
N SER A 49 9.10 5.34 4.14
CA SER A 49 10.53 5.51 3.88
C SER A 49 11.07 4.39 2.98
N GLY A 50 12.00 4.73 2.09
CA GLY A 50 12.68 3.76 1.24
C GLY A 50 11.88 3.23 0.04
N ILE A 51 10.67 3.72 -0.25
CA ILE A 51 9.86 3.22 -1.38
C ILE A 51 10.22 3.84 -2.74
N GLY A 52 11.29 4.64 -2.82
CA GLY A 52 11.82 5.20 -4.06
C GLY A 52 10.87 6.18 -4.76
N ASP A 53 10.87 6.15 -6.09
CA ASP A 53 10.12 7.10 -6.95
C ASP A 53 8.64 6.72 -7.16
N ARG A 54 8.12 5.78 -6.37
CA ARG A 54 6.73 5.31 -6.50
C ARG A 54 5.76 6.41 -6.07
N VAL A 55 4.62 6.49 -6.75
CA VAL A 55 3.51 7.35 -6.31
C VAL A 55 2.96 6.84 -4.99
N VAL A 56 2.76 7.73 -4.01
CA VAL A 56 2.33 7.35 -2.66
C VAL A 56 1.04 8.08 -2.32
N VAL A 57 0.02 7.32 -1.94
CA VAL A 57 -1.23 7.85 -1.40
C VAL A 57 -1.42 7.31 0.00
N GLN A 58 -1.37 8.21 0.99
CA GLN A 58 -1.59 7.91 2.40
C GLN A 58 -2.90 8.52 2.85
N GLU A 59 -3.93 7.70 3.06
CA GLU A 59 -5.28 8.15 3.40
C GLU A 59 -5.89 7.25 4.48
N PRO A 60 -6.90 7.71 5.24
CA PRO A 60 -7.76 6.83 6.01
C PRO A 60 -8.46 5.85 5.05
N LEU A 61 -8.25 4.55 5.27
CA LEU A 61 -8.78 3.50 4.40
C LEU A 61 -9.73 2.55 5.14
N GLU A 62 -9.78 2.60 6.47
CA GLU A 62 -10.59 1.72 7.30
C GLU A 62 -12.03 2.22 7.46
N ALA A 63 -12.98 1.29 7.54
CA ALA A 63 -14.36 1.62 7.88
C ALA A 63 -14.45 2.01 9.37
N SER A 64 -15.28 3.01 9.68
CA SER A 64 -15.44 3.53 11.05
C SER A 64 -15.98 2.50 12.06
N ASP A 65 -16.71 1.50 11.56
CA ASP A 65 -17.33 0.42 12.34
C ASP A 65 -16.43 -0.82 12.49
N ILE A 66 -15.56 -1.09 11.51
CA ILE A 66 -14.71 -2.30 11.47
C ILE A 66 -13.29 -1.94 11.01
N LYS A 67 -12.34 -1.88 11.95
CA LYS A 67 -10.96 -1.41 11.72
C LYS A 67 -10.12 -2.24 10.75
N TYR A 68 -10.42 -3.52 10.58
CA TYR A 68 -9.66 -4.40 9.67
C TYR A 68 -10.31 -4.54 8.29
N ARG A 69 -11.33 -3.73 8.00
CA ARG A 69 -12.04 -3.74 6.71
C ARG A 69 -11.82 -2.40 6.01
N HIS A 70 -11.41 -2.47 4.74
CA HIS A 70 -11.37 -1.28 3.90
C HIS A 70 -12.77 -0.72 3.69
N ASP A 71 -12.94 0.57 3.93
CA ASP A 71 -14.11 1.29 3.44
C ASP A 71 -13.98 1.41 1.92
N ARG A 72 -14.97 0.90 1.19
CA ARG A 72 -14.93 0.85 -0.28
C ARG A 72 -14.93 2.24 -0.90
N HIS A 73 -15.60 3.21 -0.27
CA HIS A 73 -15.66 4.57 -0.78
C HIS A 73 -14.32 5.27 -0.61
N LEU A 74 -13.74 5.21 0.60
CA LEU A 74 -12.43 5.79 0.88
C LEU A 74 -11.33 5.15 0.03
N LEU A 75 -11.35 3.82 -0.11
CA LEU A 75 -10.39 3.13 -0.97
C LEU A 75 -10.53 3.55 -2.44
N ARG A 76 -11.77 3.70 -2.95
CA ARG A 76 -11.99 4.18 -4.32
C ARG A 76 -11.40 5.57 -4.52
N GLU A 77 -11.66 6.50 -3.61
CA GLU A 77 -11.12 7.86 -3.69
C GLU A 77 -9.58 7.87 -3.67
N ALA A 78 -8.97 7.05 -2.81
CA ALA A 78 -7.52 6.91 -2.77
C ALA A 78 -6.95 6.32 -4.07
N LEU A 79 -7.64 5.37 -4.70
CA LEU A 79 -7.26 4.82 -6.00
C LEU A 79 -7.41 5.85 -7.12
N GLU A 80 -8.46 6.67 -7.11
CA GLU A 80 -8.63 7.76 -8.08
C GLU A 80 -7.47 8.77 -7.98
N LYS A 81 -7.07 9.16 -6.77
CA LYS A 81 -5.88 10.01 -6.54
C LYS A 81 -4.59 9.36 -7.05
N ALA A 82 -4.42 8.06 -6.80
CA ALA A 82 -3.25 7.33 -7.26
C ALA A 82 -3.17 7.29 -8.79
N ILE A 83 -4.29 6.98 -9.46
CA ILE A 83 -4.37 6.98 -10.93
C ILE A 83 -4.08 8.37 -11.49
N GLN A 84 -4.66 9.43 -10.90
CA GLN A 84 -4.42 10.79 -11.35
C GLN A 84 -2.95 11.22 -11.20
N ALA A 85 -2.28 10.80 -10.13
CA ALA A 85 -0.87 11.10 -9.90
C ALA A 85 0.07 10.31 -10.82
N LEU A 86 -0.36 9.16 -11.34
CA LEU A 86 0.41 8.33 -12.25
C LEU A 86 0.36 8.82 -13.71
N GLY A 87 -0.58 9.71 -14.06
CA GLY A 87 -0.75 10.26 -15.41
C GLY A 87 -1.76 9.48 -16.24
#